data_AF-A0AAW4PMR1-F1
#
_entry.id   AF-A0AAW4PMR1-F1
#
_cell.length_a   1.000
_cell.length_b   1.000
_cell.length_c   1.000
_cell.angle_alpha   90.00
_cell.angle_beta   90.00
_cell.angle_gamma   90.00
#
_symmetry.space_group_name_H-M   'P 1'
#
loop_
_entity.id
_entity.type
_entity.pdbx_description
1 polymer ?
#
loop_
_entity_poly.entity_id
_entity_poly.type
_entity_poly.pdbx_seq_one_letter_code
_entity_poly.pdbx_strand_id
1 'polypeptide(L)'
;MFDTHVDTLYVWVALGAVSVAVFGVVASLPASAPPDATTAATTVDEVATSPPGSVATHELDAEEWTLSGRAIGLRADGGVAHATVLDPYVPALGGRLAAVLAGAPPRRYFRSPAALGRAAERARTADAEWRPAPERLRVRHVRWGGVDVVLAG
;
A
#
# COMPACT_ATOMS: atom_id res chain seq x y z
N MET A 1 -5.71 -65.58 -18.01
CA MET A 1 -5.58 -64.29 -18.72
C MET A 1 -6.73 -63.39 -18.27
N PHE A 2 -6.67 -62.88 -17.04
CA PHE A 2 -7.71 -62.04 -16.41
C PHE A 2 -7.09 -60.91 -15.56
N ASP A 3 -5.93 -60.38 -15.96
CA ASP A 3 -5.23 -59.34 -15.19
C ASP A 3 -5.23 -57.96 -15.86
N THR A 4 -5.77 -57.80 -17.07
CA THR A 4 -5.73 -56.51 -17.78
C THR A 4 -6.86 -55.56 -17.42
N HIS A 5 -8.03 -56.07 -17.04
CA HIS A 5 -9.19 -55.22 -16.74
C HIS A 5 -9.08 -54.56 -15.35
N VAL A 6 -8.49 -55.28 -14.39
CA VAL A 6 -8.22 -54.76 -13.05
C VAL A 6 -7.15 -53.68 -13.09
N ASP A 7 -6.09 -53.88 -13.88
CA ASP A 7 -5.03 -52.88 -14.13
C ASP A 7 -5.60 -51.58 -14.70
N THR A 8 -6.54 -51.68 -15.65
CA THR A 8 -7.14 -50.51 -16.29
C THR A 8 -7.92 -49.64 -15.30
N LEU A 9 -8.67 -50.25 -14.38
CA LEU A 9 -9.41 -49.52 -13.34
C LEU A 9 -8.46 -48.82 -12.36
N TYR A 10 -7.40 -49.50 -11.92
CA TYR A 10 -6.41 -48.88 -11.03
C TYR A 10 -5.66 -47.73 -11.69
N VAL A 11 -5.35 -47.83 -12.98
CA VAL A 11 -4.75 -46.74 -13.76
C VAL A 11 -5.67 -45.51 -13.78
N TRP A 12 -6.97 -45.69 -14.02
CA TRP A 12 -7.92 -44.57 -14.01
C TRP A 12 -8.08 -43.93 -12.63
N VAL A 13 -8.11 -44.72 -11.56
CA VAL A 13 -8.15 -44.20 -10.18
C VAL A 13 -6.88 -43.44 -9.84
N ALA A 14 -5.71 -44.01 -10.15
CA ALA A 14 -4.43 -43.37 -9.92
C ALA A 14 -4.30 -42.06 -10.72
N LEU A 15 -4.70 -42.07 -11.99
CA LEU A 15 -4.72 -40.87 -12.83
C LEU A 15 -5.67 -39.80 -12.26
N GLY A 16 -6.87 -40.19 -11.84
CA GLY A 16 -7.82 -39.28 -11.20
C GLY A 16 -7.27 -38.65 -9.92
N ALA A 17 -6.63 -39.46 -9.06
CA ALA A 17 -6.00 -38.99 -7.84
C ALA A 17 -4.85 -38.00 -8.12
N VAL A 18 -3.99 -38.30 -9.11
CA VAL A 18 -2.91 -37.40 -9.54
C VAL A 18 -3.48 -36.10 -10.13
N SER A 19 -4.51 -36.17 -10.97
CA SER A 19 -5.14 -34.97 -11.55
C SER A 19 -5.75 -34.07 -10.48
N VAL A 20 -6.43 -34.63 -9.48
CA VAL A 20 -6.98 -33.86 -8.36
C VAL A 20 -5.86 -33.24 -7.52
N ALA A 21 -4.79 -33.98 -7.25
CA ALA A 21 -3.64 -33.45 -6.52
C ALA A 21 -2.97 -32.28 -7.26
N VAL A 22 -2.70 -32.42 -8.56
CA VAL A 22 -2.14 -31.36 -9.40
C VAL A 22 -3.07 -30.15 -9.48
N PHE A 23 -4.37 -30.38 -9.65
CA PHE A 23 -5.36 -29.30 -9.67
C PHE A 23 -5.40 -28.53 -8.35
N GLY A 24 -5.35 -29.23 -7.21
CA GLY A 24 -5.29 -28.62 -5.89
C GLY A 24 -4.06 -27.73 -5.71
N VAL A 25 -2.89 -28.15 -6.23
CA VAL A 25 -1.68 -27.32 -6.22
C VAL A 25 -1.87 -26.06 -7.05
N VAL A 26 -2.36 -26.18 -8.29
CA VAL A 26 -2.58 -25.02 -9.18
C VAL A 26 -3.59 -24.05 -8.58
N ALA A 27 -4.68 -24.55 -7.99
CA ALA A 27 -5.72 -23.72 -7.36
C ALA A 27 -5.24 -23.02 -6.08
N SER A 28 -4.14 -23.47 -5.47
CA SER A 28 -3.57 -22.85 -4.27
C SER A 28 -2.60 -21.70 -4.57
N LEU A 29 -2.22 -21.50 -5.83
CA LEU A 29 -1.29 -20.44 -6.20
C LEU A 29 -2.02 -19.08 -6.24
N PRO A 30 -1.38 -17.99 -5.78
CA PRO A 30 -1.93 -16.65 -5.93
C PRO A 30 -2.19 -16.34 -7.41
N ALA A 31 -3.40 -15.87 -7.72
CA ALA A 31 -3.80 -15.55 -9.10
C ALA A 31 -3.24 -14.20 -9.57
N SER A 32 -2.73 -13.37 -8.64
CA SER A 32 -2.29 -12.01 -8.90
C SER A 32 -0.84 -11.80 -8.45
N ALA A 33 -0.14 -10.91 -9.14
CA ALA A 33 1.21 -10.49 -8.74
C ALA A 33 1.19 -9.79 -7.37
N PRO A 34 2.30 -9.80 -6.62
CA PRO A 34 2.42 -9.01 -5.40
C PRO A 34 2.24 -7.51 -5.69
N PRO A 35 1.71 -6.73 -4.73
CA PRO A 35 1.51 -5.30 -4.90
C PRO A 35 2.84 -4.54 -5.00
N ASP A 36 2.87 -3.44 -5.75
CA ASP A 36 4.09 -2.64 -5.97
C ASP A 36 4.22 -1.50 -4.94
N ALA A 37 4.76 -1.82 -3.77
CA ALA A 37 5.06 -0.81 -2.75
C ALA A 37 6.23 0.11 -3.14
N THR A 38 7.12 -0.34 -4.03
CA THR A 38 8.33 0.42 -4.39
C THR A 38 7.97 1.65 -5.20
N THR A 39 7.11 1.51 -6.22
CA THR A 39 6.65 2.65 -7.02
C THR A 39 5.85 3.66 -6.20
N ALA A 40 5.05 3.17 -5.23
CA ALA A 40 4.38 4.04 -4.26
C ALA A 40 5.38 4.85 -3.41
N ALA A 41 6.46 4.23 -2.93
CA ALA A 41 7.52 4.92 -2.19
C ALA A 41 8.29 5.93 -3.06
N THR A 42 8.62 5.56 -4.30
CA THR A 42 9.26 6.46 -5.27
C THR A 42 8.40 7.70 -5.54
N THR A 43 7.08 7.54 -5.64
CA THR A 43 6.16 8.69 -5.78
C THR A 43 6.27 9.66 -4.60
N VAL A 44 6.46 9.15 -3.38
CA VAL A 44 6.66 9.99 -2.20
C VAL A 44 8.00 10.73 -2.28
N ASP A 45 9.07 10.02 -2.63
CA ASP A 45 10.42 10.59 -2.72
C ASP A 45 10.53 11.66 -3.82
N GLU A 46 9.87 11.45 -4.96
CA GLU A 46 9.77 12.43 -6.04
C GLU A 46 9.09 13.74 -5.59
N VAL A 47 7.99 13.63 -4.83
CA VAL A 47 7.30 14.83 -4.29
C VAL A 47 8.11 15.48 -3.19
N ALA A 48 8.80 14.70 -2.35
CA ALA A 48 9.67 15.19 -1.29
C ALA A 48 10.84 16.03 -1.82
N THR A 49 11.44 15.60 -2.93
CA THR A 49 12.55 16.30 -3.60
C THR A 49 12.09 17.45 -4.51
N SER A 50 10.79 17.53 -4.79
CA SER A 50 10.20 18.61 -5.60
C SER A 50 9.93 19.89 -4.80
N PRO A 51 9.75 21.05 -5.45
CA PRO A 51 9.42 22.30 -4.76
C PRO A 51 8.11 22.24 -3.95
N PRO A 52 7.96 23.06 -2.88
CA PRO A 52 6.71 23.13 -2.14
C PRO A 52 5.51 23.51 -3.01
N GLY A 53 4.38 22.83 -2.80
CA GLY A 53 3.18 22.94 -3.64
C GLY A 53 3.02 21.81 -4.65
N SER A 54 4.07 21.01 -4.88
CA SER A 54 4.02 19.81 -5.73
C SER A 54 3.06 18.76 -5.19
N VAL A 55 2.43 18.05 -6.12
CA VAL A 55 1.43 17.01 -5.87
C VAL A 55 1.64 15.88 -6.85
N ALA A 56 1.52 14.64 -6.38
CA ALA A 56 1.45 13.47 -7.23
C ALA A 56 0.31 12.54 -6.77
N THR A 57 -0.14 11.70 -7.68
CA THR A 57 -1.04 10.58 -7.37
C THR A 57 -0.55 9.33 -8.06
N HIS A 58 -0.60 8.21 -7.36
CA HIS A 58 -0.26 6.90 -7.89
C HIS A 58 -1.42 5.93 -7.62
N GLU A 59 -1.76 5.09 -8.58
CA GLU A 59 -2.77 4.04 -8.39
C GLU A 59 -2.22 2.96 -7.46
N LEU A 60 -3.07 2.41 -6.60
CA LEU A 60 -2.69 1.33 -5.69
C LEU A 60 -3.45 0.08 -6.07
N ASP A 61 -2.71 -0.94 -6.51
CA ASP A 61 -3.21 -2.29 -6.69
C ASP A 61 -3.05 -3.06 -5.36
N ALA A 62 -3.83 -2.67 -4.36
CA ALA A 62 -3.83 -3.27 -3.03
C ALA A 62 -5.23 -3.28 -2.41
N GLU A 63 -5.50 -4.26 -1.56
CA GLU A 63 -6.74 -4.33 -0.76
C GLU A 63 -6.56 -3.62 0.57
N GLU A 64 -5.36 -3.77 1.15
CA GLU A 64 -4.98 -3.11 2.40
C GLU A 64 -3.62 -2.43 2.27
N TRP A 65 -3.43 -1.38 3.07
CA TRP A 65 -2.19 -0.64 3.16
C TRP A 65 -1.87 -0.21 4.59
N THR A 66 -0.61 0.16 4.81
CA THR A 66 -0.12 0.77 6.04
C THR A 66 0.89 1.86 5.73
N LEU A 67 0.84 2.96 6.49
CA LEU A 67 1.72 4.12 6.33
C LEU A 67 2.40 4.44 7.67
N SER A 68 3.72 4.26 7.77
CA SER A 68 4.49 4.49 9.01
C SER A 68 5.32 5.78 9.01
N GLY A 69 5.11 6.65 8.02
CA GLY A 69 5.91 7.87 7.82
C GLY A 69 7.34 7.63 7.34
N ARG A 70 7.81 6.37 7.32
CA ARG A 70 9.10 5.94 6.74
C ARG A 70 8.99 4.73 5.82
N ALA A 71 7.87 4.01 5.86
CA ALA A 71 7.61 2.91 4.96
C ALA A 71 6.15 2.92 4.52
N ILE A 72 5.90 2.27 3.39
CA ILE A 72 4.59 1.94 2.87
C ILE A 72 4.50 0.42 2.81
N GLY A 73 3.43 -0.14 3.38
CA GLY A 73 3.08 -1.54 3.20
C GLY A 73 1.83 -1.68 2.38
N LEU A 74 1.82 -2.64 1.46
CA LEU A 74 0.67 -2.99 0.63
C LEU A 74 0.40 -4.49 0.79
N ARG A 75 -0.88 -4.86 0.83
CA ARG A 75 -1.35 -6.24 0.91
C ARG A 75 -2.48 -6.45 -0.08
N ALA A 76 -2.41 -7.56 -0.80
CA ALA A 76 -3.45 -8.08 -1.68
C ALA A 76 -3.41 -9.61 -1.65
N ASP A 77 -4.32 -10.28 -2.36
CA ASP A 77 -4.30 -11.73 -2.60
C ASP A 77 -2.93 -12.25 -3.08
N GLY A 78 -2.20 -11.44 -3.86
CA GLY A 78 -0.85 -11.74 -4.37
C GLY A 78 0.26 -11.72 -3.31
N GLY A 79 -0.02 -11.27 -2.09
CA GLY A 79 0.91 -11.21 -0.97
C GLY A 79 1.06 -9.83 -0.33
N VAL A 80 2.12 -9.67 0.47
CA VAL A 80 2.46 -8.43 1.17
C VAL A 80 3.77 -7.88 0.65
N ALA A 81 3.81 -6.60 0.29
CA ALA A 81 5.01 -5.88 -0.08
C ALA A 81 5.24 -4.70 0.89
N HIS A 82 6.52 -4.41 1.15
CA HIS A 82 6.94 -3.24 1.93
C HIS A 82 8.03 -2.49 1.17
N ALA A 83 7.96 -1.16 1.21
CA ALA A 83 9.02 -0.30 0.71
C ALA A 83 9.29 0.84 1.70
N THR A 84 10.57 1.15 1.86
CA THR A 84 11.03 2.28 2.68
C THR A 84 11.15 3.51 1.79
N VAL A 85 10.72 4.67 2.28
CA VAL A 85 10.95 5.97 1.63
C VAL A 85 12.29 6.55 2.07
N LEU A 86 12.91 7.38 1.22
CA LEU A 86 14.18 8.02 1.53
C LEU A 86 14.01 9.09 2.61
N ASP A 87 13.01 9.96 2.44
CA ASP A 87 12.72 11.07 3.35
C ASP A 87 11.43 10.84 4.14
N PRO A 88 11.41 11.12 5.47
CA PRO A 88 10.22 10.92 6.28
C PRO A 88 9.03 11.77 5.81
N TYR A 89 7.90 11.12 5.53
CA TYR A 89 6.63 11.77 5.21
C TYR A 89 5.66 11.72 6.40
N VAL A 90 4.50 12.35 6.24
CA VAL A 90 3.44 12.44 7.25
C VAL A 90 2.21 11.71 6.72
N PRO A 91 1.81 10.59 7.35
CA PRO A 91 0.54 9.93 7.05
C PRO A 91 -0.64 10.88 7.31
N ALA A 92 -1.47 11.11 6.30
CA ALA A 92 -2.59 12.05 6.32
C ALA A 92 -3.93 11.32 6.08
N LEU A 93 -4.13 10.23 6.82
CA LEU A 93 -5.26 9.29 6.68
C LEU A 93 -6.63 9.82 7.16
N GLY A 94 -6.69 11.04 7.69
CA GLY A 94 -7.96 11.63 8.15
C GLY A 94 -7.87 13.04 8.71
N GLY A 95 -9.04 13.58 9.04
CA GLY A 95 -9.21 14.86 9.72
C GLY A 95 -8.56 16.05 8.99
N ARG A 96 -7.86 16.88 9.77
CA ARG A 96 -7.28 18.14 9.27
C ARG A 96 -6.12 17.95 8.31
N LEU A 97 -5.32 16.90 8.48
CA LEU A 97 -4.20 16.61 7.58
C LEU A 97 -4.70 16.09 6.23
N ALA A 98 -5.70 15.20 6.23
CA ALA A 98 -6.35 14.74 5.00
C ALA A 98 -6.95 15.91 4.19
N ALA A 99 -7.57 16.88 4.86
CA ALA A 99 -8.10 18.06 4.17
C ALA A 99 -7.00 18.91 3.49
N VAL A 100 -5.83 19.03 4.13
CA VAL A 100 -4.68 19.72 3.53
C VAL A 100 -4.07 18.91 2.38
N LEU A 101 -3.96 17.58 2.53
CA LEU A 101 -3.56 16.67 1.45
C LEU A 101 -4.47 16.82 0.22
N ALA A 102 -5.79 16.92 0.45
CA ALA A 102 -6.78 17.15 -0.59
C ALA A 102 -6.66 18.53 -1.28
N GLY A 103 -5.84 19.44 -0.74
CA GLY A 103 -5.52 20.75 -1.33
C GLY A 103 -6.06 21.95 -0.57
N ALA A 104 -6.70 21.75 0.59
CA ALA A 104 -7.16 22.88 1.36
C ALA A 104 -5.98 23.65 2.01
N PRO A 105 -6.05 24.99 2.08
CA PRO A 105 -4.96 25.77 2.65
C PRO A 105 -4.82 25.52 4.16
N PRO A 106 -3.61 25.30 4.70
CA PRO A 106 -3.39 24.95 6.11
C PRO A 106 -4.04 25.93 7.11
N ARG A 107 -4.02 27.23 6.80
CA ARG A 107 -4.63 28.30 7.62
C ARG A 107 -6.13 28.11 7.91
N ARG A 108 -6.83 27.30 7.11
CA ARG A 108 -8.26 26.98 7.31
C ARG A 108 -8.47 25.98 8.45
N TYR A 109 -7.52 25.09 8.70
CA TYR A 109 -7.66 23.98 9.65
C TYR A 109 -6.72 24.09 10.86
N PHE A 110 -5.64 24.84 10.71
CA PHE A 110 -4.64 25.04 11.74
C PHE A 110 -4.58 26.51 12.13
N ARG A 111 -4.60 26.77 13.45
CA ARG A 111 -4.53 28.13 14.00
C ARG A 111 -3.16 28.80 13.81
N SER A 112 -2.12 28.00 13.60
CA SER A 112 -0.76 28.48 13.38
C SER A 112 0.10 27.42 12.68
N PRO A 113 1.23 27.81 12.06
CA PRO A 113 2.22 26.88 11.53
C PRO A 113 2.67 25.83 12.56
N ALA A 114 2.95 26.25 13.80
CA ALA A 114 3.32 25.34 14.88
C ALA A 114 2.23 24.29 15.20
N ALA A 115 0.95 24.61 14.99
CA ALA A 115 -0.13 23.64 15.15
C ALA A 115 -0.16 22.59 14.03
N LEU A 116 0.23 22.97 12.80
CA LEU A 116 0.45 22.03 11.70
C LEU A 116 1.64 21.12 12.03
N GLY A 117 2.79 21.68 12.43
CA GLY A 117 3.97 20.90 12.79
C GLY A 117 3.71 19.87 13.89
N ARG A 118 3.00 20.24 14.96
CA ARG A 118 2.60 19.29 16.02
C ARG A 118 1.59 18.23 15.56
N ALA A 119 0.76 18.52 14.56
CA ALA A 119 -0.15 17.53 14.00
C ALA A 119 0.61 16.54 13.11
N ALA A 120 1.53 17.05 12.28
CA ALA A 120 2.41 16.25 11.46
C ALA A 120 3.27 15.31 12.31
N GLU A 121 3.88 15.81 13.39
CA GLU A 121 4.72 14.99 14.26
C GLU A 121 3.93 13.84 14.91
N ARG A 122 2.74 14.14 15.47
CA ARG A 122 1.87 13.11 16.05
C ARG A 122 1.44 12.05 15.05
N ALA A 123 1.19 12.45 13.80
CA ALA A 123 0.80 11.51 12.76
C ALA A 123 1.99 10.64 12.30
N ARG A 124 3.21 11.19 12.30
CA ARG A 124 4.43 10.46 11.95
C ARG A 124 4.83 9.43 13.00
N THR A 125 4.55 9.69 14.27
CA THR A 125 4.86 8.79 15.39
C THR A 125 3.69 7.87 15.79
N ALA A 126 2.56 7.96 15.10
CA ALA A 126 1.43 7.07 15.37
C ALA A 126 1.76 5.66 14.87
N ASP A 127 1.25 4.65 15.57
CA ASP A 127 1.42 3.26 15.15
C ASP A 127 0.73 3.02 13.80
N ALA A 128 1.45 2.34 12.91
CA ALA A 128 0.98 2.06 11.57
C ALA A 128 0.08 0.82 11.58
N GLU A 129 -1.20 1.01 11.27
CA GLU A 129 -2.20 -0.06 11.22
C GLU A 129 -2.51 -0.43 9.77
N TRP A 130 -2.76 -1.71 9.53
CA TRP A 130 -3.35 -2.16 8.27
C TRP A 130 -4.80 -1.70 8.17
N ARG A 131 -5.14 -1.15 7.01
CA ARG A 131 -6.47 -0.59 6.72
C ARG A 131 -6.82 -0.83 5.25
N PRO A 132 -8.10 -0.73 4.86
CA PRO A 132 -8.48 -0.73 3.45
C PRO A 132 -7.68 0.30 2.67
N ALA A 133 -7.07 -0.13 1.57
CA ALA A 133 -6.33 0.74 0.68
C ALA A 133 -7.31 1.59 -0.15
N PRO A 134 -7.04 2.89 -0.34
CA PRO A 134 -7.75 3.67 -1.35
C PRO A 134 -7.30 3.24 -2.75
N GLU A 135 -8.09 3.56 -3.77
CA GLU A 135 -7.71 3.33 -5.17
C GLU A 135 -6.42 4.04 -5.58
N ARG A 136 -6.09 5.16 -4.90
CA ARG A 136 -4.95 6.01 -5.22
C ARG A 136 -4.27 6.55 -3.98
N LEU A 137 -2.94 6.46 -3.95
CA LEU A 137 -2.07 7.22 -3.06
C LEU A 137 -2.00 8.66 -3.56
N ARG A 138 -2.31 9.65 -2.71
CA ARG A 138 -2.01 11.05 -2.99
C ARG A 138 -0.84 11.51 -2.14
N VAL A 139 0.07 12.28 -2.74
CA VAL A 139 1.20 12.89 -2.04
C VAL A 139 1.22 14.39 -2.32
N ARG A 140 1.49 15.20 -1.30
CA ARG A 140 1.57 16.67 -1.42
C ARG A 140 2.69 17.24 -0.57
N HIS A 141 3.54 18.07 -1.17
CA HIS A 141 4.54 18.87 -0.47
C HIS A 141 3.93 20.20 0.00
N VAL A 142 3.90 20.43 1.32
CA VAL A 142 3.26 21.58 1.95
C VAL A 142 4.28 22.38 2.76
N ARG A 143 4.47 23.64 2.38
CA ARG A 143 5.22 24.61 3.16
C ARG A 143 4.32 25.74 3.64
N TRP A 144 4.29 25.98 4.96
CA TRP A 144 3.53 27.08 5.56
C TRP A 144 4.20 27.62 6.81
N GLY A 145 4.56 28.90 6.78
CA GLY A 145 5.09 29.64 7.95
C GLY A 145 6.29 28.96 8.62
N GLY A 146 7.23 28.45 7.81
CA GLY A 146 8.44 27.77 8.26
C GLY A 146 8.29 26.26 8.51
N VAL A 147 7.06 25.72 8.52
CA VAL A 147 6.83 24.27 8.55
C VAL A 147 6.83 23.74 7.13
N ASP A 148 7.62 22.70 6.89
CA ASP A 148 7.75 22.02 5.60
C ASP A 148 7.51 20.52 5.79
N VAL A 149 6.49 19.97 5.11
CA VAL A 149 6.05 18.59 5.29
C VAL A 149 5.56 17.97 3.98
N VAL A 150 5.88 16.70 3.78
CA VAL A 150 5.28 15.86 2.74
C VAL A 150 4.14 15.08 3.36
N LEU A 151 2.93 15.30 2.87
CA LEU A 151 1.74 14.56 3.30
C LEU A 151 1.48 13.43 2.31
N ALA A 152 1.14 12.24 2.81
CA ALA A 152 0.73 11.11 1.97
C ALA A 152 -0.48 10.40 2.58
N GLY A 153 -1.44 9.99 1.76
CA GLY A 153 -2.69 9.39 2.23
C GLY A 153 -3.76 9.28 1.16
#